data_AF-A0A928JUN9-F1
#
_entry.id   AF-A0A928JUN9-F1
#
_cell.length_a   1.000
_cell.length_b   1.000
_cell.length_c   1.000
_cell.angle_alpha   90.00
_cell.angle_beta   90.00
_cell.angle_gamma   90.00
#
_symmetry.space_group_name_H-M   'P 1'
#
loop_
_entity.id
_entity.type
_entity.pdbx_description
1 polymer ?
#
loop_
_entity_poly.entity_id
_entity_poly.type
_entity_poly.pdbx_seq_one_letter_code
_entity_poly.pdbx_strand_id
1 'polypeptide(L)'
;MNSIIEEYIKQNKLCAEYLFTDWNSFLKILYENNGQVEAILWFEYILINQQKNSLSSGGYIDKKNPEYMYAETQIYDDGFENKTIEEIVDYIQTVISKYPNNNLMPAFYIAE
;
A
#
# COMPACT_ATOMS: atom_id res chain seq x y z
N MET A 1 0.03 -16.32 -10.50
CA MET A 1 0.77 -15.05 -10.49
C MET A 1 2.08 -15.21 -11.25
N ASN A 2 2.61 -14.15 -11.88
CA ASN A 2 3.86 -14.21 -12.65
C ASN A 2 5.08 -14.35 -11.70
N SER A 3 6.09 -15.15 -12.06
CA SER A 3 7.28 -15.39 -11.23
C SER A 3 8.10 -14.12 -10.91
N ILE A 4 8.12 -13.13 -11.81
CA ILE A 4 8.79 -11.84 -11.59
C ILE A 4 8.09 -11.07 -10.47
N ILE A 5 6.75 -11.05 -10.50
CA ILE A 5 5.92 -10.42 -9.47
C ILE A 5 6.14 -11.13 -8.14
N GLU A 6 6.07 -12.46 -8.11
CA GLU A 6 6.24 -13.27 -6.90
C GLU A 6 7.61 -13.04 -6.22
N GLU A 7 8.69 -13.02 -7.01
CA GLU A 7 10.03 -12.78 -6.48
C GLU A 7 10.17 -11.35 -5.92
N TYR A 8 9.61 -10.35 -6.60
CA TYR A 8 9.61 -8.98 -6.08
C TYR A 8 8.84 -8.89 -4.75
N ILE A 9 7.64 -9.47 -4.68
CA ILE A 9 6.82 -9.50 -3.47
C ILE A 9 7.60 -10.14 -2.32
N LYS A 10 8.22 -11.30 -2.56
CA LYS A 10 8.99 -12.03 -1.55
C LYS A 10 10.16 -11.22 -0.98
N GLN A 11 10.83 -10.44 -1.80
CA GLN A 11 11.99 -9.65 -1.40
C GLN A 11 11.63 -8.33 -0.72
N ASN A 12 10.50 -7.73 -1.09
CA ASN A 12 10.22 -6.32 -0.76
C ASN A 12 9.00 -6.09 0.14
N LYS A 13 8.09 -7.07 0.29
CA LYS A 13 6.88 -6.86 1.09
C LYS A 13 7.21 -6.62 2.57
N LEU A 14 6.46 -5.72 3.19
CA LEU A 14 6.68 -5.31 4.57
C LEU A 14 5.88 -6.15 5.58
N CYS A 15 4.66 -6.57 5.19
CA CYS A 15 3.74 -7.30 6.05
C CYS A 15 2.97 -8.39 5.29
N ALA A 16 1.83 -8.83 5.82
CA ALA A 16 1.02 -9.87 5.18
C ALA A 16 0.39 -9.35 3.89
N GLU A 17 -0.08 -8.12 3.91
CA GLU A 17 -0.59 -7.34 2.79
C GLU A 17 0.55 -6.93 1.87
N TYR A 18 0.23 -6.66 0.60
CA TYR A 18 1.22 -6.18 -0.37
C TYR A 18 1.48 -4.69 -0.18
N LEU A 19 2.12 -4.39 0.95
CA LEU A 19 2.59 -3.07 1.34
C LEU A 19 4.10 -2.97 1.07
N PHE A 20 4.51 -1.90 0.41
CA PHE A 20 5.89 -1.66 -0.02
C PHE A 20 6.30 -0.21 0.26
N THR A 21 7.56 0.02 0.64
CA THR A 21 8.10 1.38 0.74
C THR A 21 8.16 2.07 -0.61
N ASP A 22 8.50 1.32 -1.66
CA ASP A 22 8.50 1.80 -3.05
C ASP A 22 7.34 1.15 -3.82
N TRP A 23 6.13 1.55 -3.46
CA TRP A 23 4.90 1.08 -4.10
C TRP A 23 4.85 1.40 -5.60
N ASN A 24 5.53 2.46 -6.05
CA ASN A 24 5.54 2.86 -7.46
C ASN A 24 6.32 1.85 -8.31
N SER A 25 7.48 1.38 -7.82
CA SER A 25 8.21 0.29 -8.50
C SER A 25 7.42 -1.01 -8.52
N PHE A 26 6.69 -1.33 -7.44
CA PHE A 26 5.79 -2.48 -7.43
C PHE A 26 4.73 -2.39 -8.53
N LEU A 27 4.03 -1.26 -8.66
CA LEU A 27 3.01 -1.07 -9.70
C LEU A 27 3.58 -1.23 -11.11
N LYS A 28 4.77 -0.67 -11.39
CA LYS A 28 5.41 -0.85 -12.70
C LYS A 28 5.64 -2.32 -13.01
N ILE A 29 6.25 -3.05 -12.06
CA ILE A 29 6.51 -4.48 -12.22
C ILE A 29 5.20 -5.26 -12.40
N LEU A 30 4.16 -4.92 -11.65
CA LEU A 30 2.86 -5.55 -11.74
C LEU A 30 2.28 -5.40 -13.16
N TYR A 31 2.17 -4.18 -13.65
CA TYR A 31 1.54 -3.86 -14.94
C TYR A 31 2.39 -4.31 -16.15
N GLU A 32 3.73 -4.21 -16.07
CA GLU A 32 4.63 -4.74 -17.12
C GLU A 32 4.51 -6.26 -17.28
N ASN A 33 4.02 -6.96 -16.26
CA ASN A 33 3.86 -8.40 -16.23
C ASN A 33 2.38 -8.85 -16.30
N ASN A 34 1.49 -8.00 -16.83
CA ASN A 34 0.06 -8.23 -17.01
C ASN A 34 -0.72 -8.50 -15.72
N GLY A 35 -0.21 -8.06 -14.56
CA GLY A 35 -0.98 -8.04 -13.33
C GLY A 35 -1.86 -6.79 -13.23
N GLN A 36 -2.88 -6.84 -12.37
CA GLN A 36 -3.84 -5.75 -12.17
C GLN A 36 -4.13 -5.56 -10.69
N VAL A 37 -4.36 -4.31 -10.29
CA VAL A 37 -4.84 -4.00 -8.93
C VAL A 37 -6.35 -4.21 -8.89
N GLU A 38 -6.84 -4.91 -7.88
CA GLU A 38 -8.28 -5.09 -7.61
C GLU A 38 -8.79 -4.04 -6.63
N ALA A 39 -8.06 -3.87 -5.52
CA ALA A 39 -8.41 -2.98 -4.43
C ALA A 39 -7.17 -2.39 -3.76
N ILE A 40 -7.35 -1.25 -3.08
CA ILE A 40 -6.32 -0.59 -2.29
C ILE A 40 -6.85 -0.39 -0.87
N LEU A 41 -6.11 -0.94 0.10
CA LEU A 41 -6.29 -0.67 1.53
C LEU A 41 -5.16 0.24 2.00
N TRP A 42 -5.49 1.28 2.76
CA TRP A 42 -4.49 2.26 3.18
C TRP A 42 -4.01 2.03 4.60
N PHE A 43 -2.71 2.19 4.78
CA PHE A 43 -2.02 2.21 6.07
C PHE A 43 -1.44 3.60 6.32
N GLU A 44 -1.27 3.98 7.58
CA GLU A 44 -0.50 5.16 7.97
C GLU A 44 0.80 4.70 8.65
N TYR A 45 1.93 5.21 8.17
CA TYR A 45 3.22 5.00 8.83
C TYR A 45 3.40 6.02 9.96
N ILE A 46 3.17 5.57 11.19
CA ILE A 46 3.04 6.44 12.37
C ILE A 46 3.82 5.90 13.57
N LEU A 47 4.19 6.78 14.49
CA LEU A 47 4.68 6.39 15.81
C LEU A 47 3.58 5.65 16.59
N ILE A 48 3.94 4.54 17.24
CA ILE A 48 3.00 3.72 18.00
C ILE A 48 2.29 4.53 19.10
N ASN A 49 2.99 5.47 19.74
CA ASN A 49 2.40 6.33 20.78
C ASN A 49 1.44 7.42 20.23
N GLN A 50 1.42 7.64 18.92
CA GLN A 50 0.55 8.61 18.24
C GLN A 50 -0.67 7.98 17.58
N GLN A 51 -0.75 6.65 17.52
CA GLN A 51 -1.85 5.90 16.87
C GLN A 51 -3.25 6.37 17.30
N LYS A 52 -3.45 6.70 18.58
CA LYS A 52 -4.75 7.17 19.10
C LYS A 52 -5.25 8.49 18.50
N ASN A 53 -4.38 9.25 17.84
CA ASN A 53 -4.68 10.55 17.24
C ASN A 53 -4.77 10.48 15.71
N SER A 54 -4.69 9.29 15.12
CA SER A 54 -4.60 9.06 13.69
C SER A 54 -5.90 8.46 13.12
N LEU A 55 -5.98 8.36 11.79
CA LEU A 55 -7.04 7.66 11.08
C LEU A 55 -6.96 6.13 11.24
N SER A 56 -5.88 5.65 11.86
CA SER A 56 -5.51 4.26 11.90
C SER A 56 -6.00 3.51 13.13
N SER A 57 -6.20 2.22 12.92
CA SER A 57 -6.37 1.19 13.93
C SER A 57 -5.07 0.38 14.05
N GLY A 58 -5.11 -0.82 14.63
CA GLY A 58 -3.96 -1.71 14.80
C GLY A 58 -3.09 -1.89 13.54
N GLY A 59 -1.97 -2.60 13.67
CA GLY A 59 -1.15 -2.83 12.50
C GLY A 59 0.21 -3.45 12.80
N TYR A 60 1.09 -3.36 11.82
CA TYR A 60 2.37 -4.05 11.81
C TYR A 60 3.48 -3.13 12.29
N ILE A 61 4.18 -3.52 13.35
CA ILE A 61 5.39 -2.81 13.81
C ILE A 61 6.46 -2.89 12.71
N ASP A 62 7.08 -1.76 12.37
CA ASP A 62 8.22 -1.76 11.47
C ASP A 62 9.42 -2.43 12.18
N LYS A 63 9.87 -3.56 11.64
CA LYS A 63 10.99 -4.32 12.19
C LYS A 63 12.31 -3.52 12.15
N LYS A 64 12.43 -2.55 11.24
CA LYS A 64 13.61 -1.70 11.12
C LYS A 64 13.54 -0.49 12.06
N ASN A 65 12.33 -0.01 12.36
CA ASN A 65 12.09 1.12 13.24
C ASN A 65 10.99 0.77 14.27
N PRO A 66 11.31 0.06 15.36
CA PRO A 66 10.29 -0.50 16.26
C PRO A 66 9.39 0.50 16.99
N GLU A 67 9.72 1.80 16.96
CA GLU A 67 8.86 2.87 17.48
C GLU A 67 7.72 3.24 16.52
N TYR A 68 7.81 2.79 15.27
CA TYR A 68 6.85 3.05 14.21
C TYR A 68 6.09 1.78 13.84
N MET A 69 4.92 2.00 13.24
CA MET A 69 4.08 0.94 12.71
C MET A 69 3.40 1.39 11.43
N TYR A 70 3.03 0.41 10.59
CA TYR A 70 2.08 0.56 9.51
C TYR A 70 0.70 0.24 10.08
N ALA A 71 -0.06 1.28 10.39
CA ALA A 71 -1.34 1.20 11.08
C ALA A 71 -2.49 1.27 10.07
N GLU A 72 -3.33 0.23 10.02
CA GLU A 72 -4.40 0.10 9.03
C GLU A 72 -5.44 1.21 9.22
N THR A 73 -5.83 1.89 8.15
CA THR A 73 -6.87 2.92 8.17
C THR A 73 -8.22 2.35 7.73
N GLN A 74 -9.30 3.11 7.91
CA GLN A 74 -10.62 2.76 7.36
C GLN A 74 -10.78 3.10 5.87
N ILE A 75 -9.72 3.54 5.20
CA ILE A 75 -9.77 3.93 3.79
C ILE A 75 -9.49 2.68 2.96
N TYR A 76 -10.52 2.24 2.23
CA TYR A 76 -10.51 1.10 1.33
C TYR A 76 -11.33 1.46 0.10
N ASP A 77 -10.79 1.22 -1.09
CA ASP A 77 -11.51 1.33 -2.35
C ASP A 77 -11.20 0.10 -3.22
N ASP A 78 -12.18 -0.33 -4.02
CA ASP A 78 -12.10 -1.45 -4.98
C ASP A 78 -12.47 -0.99 -6.40
N GLY A 79 -12.56 -1.91 -7.35
CA GLY A 79 -12.96 -1.62 -8.74
C GLY A 79 -11.82 -1.11 -9.62
N PHE A 80 -10.58 -1.52 -9.30
CA PHE A 80 -9.37 -1.07 -9.99
C PHE A 80 -8.93 -1.98 -11.16
N GLU A 81 -9.62 -3.10 -11.40
CA GLU A 81 -9.19 -4.16 -12.31
C GLU A 81 -9.07 -3.66 -13.76
N ASN A 82 -9.86 -2.66 -14.14
CA ASN A 82 -9.86 -2.08 -15.48
C ASN A 82 -9.07 -0.76 -15.57
N LYS A 83 -8.35 -0.37 -14.52
CA LYS A 83 -7.61 0.89 -14.46
C LYS A 83 -6.19 0.74 -14.99
N THR A 84 -5.73 1.76 -15.71
CA THR A 84 -4.33 1.85 -16.13
C THR A 84 -3.44 2.19 -14.94
N ILE A 85 -2.13 1.94 -15.06
CA ILE A 85 -1.16 2.33 -14.04
C ILE A 85 -1.21 3.84 -13.75
N GLU A 86 -1.42 4.68 -14.76
CA GLU A 86 -1.55 6.13 -14.58
C GLU A 86 -2.77 6.51 -13.75
N GLU A 87 -3.92 5.86 -13.98
CA GLU A 87 -5.13 6.09 -13.19
C GLU A 87 -4.96 5.65 -11.72
N ILE A 88 -4.27 4.54 -11.49
CA ILE A 88 -3.93 4.08 -10.13
C ILE A 88 -3.01 5.08 -9.43
N VAL A 89 -1.96 5.52 -10.12
CA VAL A 89 -0.99 6.50 -9.57
C VAL A 89 -1.68 7.82 -9.24
N ASP A 90 -2.56 8.31 -10.12
CA ASP A 90 -3.33 9.54 -9.90
C ASP A 90 -4.30 9.40 -8.71
N TYR A 91 -4.97 8.26 -8.59
CA TYR A 91 -5.82 7.96 -7.43
C TYR A 91 -5.01 7.97 -6.12
N ILE A 92 -3.85 7.28 -6.08
CA ILE A 92 -2.97 7.24 -4.90
C ILE A 92 -2.53 8.65 -4.51
N GLN A 93 -2.08 9.46 -5.47
CA GLN A 93 -1.67 10.84 -5.23
C GLN A 93 -2.82 11.72 -4.73
N THR A 94 -4.03 11.50 -5.26
CA THR A 94 -5.24 12.21 -4.82
C THR A 94 -5.58 11.88 -3.38
N VAL A 95 -5.51 10.61 -2.96
CA VAL A 95 -5.78 10.21 -1.57
C VAL A 95 -4.72 10.78 -0.63
N ILE A 96 -3.44 10.66 -0.96
CA ILE A 96 -2.35 11.26 -0.15
C ILE A 96 -2.57 12.77 0.02
N SER A 97 -2.96 13.47 -1.06
CA SER A 97 -3.20 14.92 -1.02
C SER A 97 -4.39 15.31 -0.15
N LYS A 98 -5.39 14.43 0.01
CA LYS A 98 -6.55 14.66 0.91
C LYS A 98 -6.17 14.57 2.39
N TYR A 99 -5.07 13.88 2.72
CA TYR A 99 -4.62 13.65 4.09
C TYR A 99 -3.16 14.10 4.29
N PRO A 100 -2.87 15.41 4.14
CA PRO A 100 -1.49 15.92 4.09
C PRO A 100 -0.69 15.77 5.39
N ASN A 101 -1.37 15.51 6.51
CA ASN A 101 -0.75 15.31 7.82
C ASN A 101 -0.57 13.83 8.17
N ASN A 102 -1.01 12.92 7.30
CA ASN A 102 -0.95 11.49 7.51
C ASN A 102 0.04 10.90 6.52
N ASN A 103 0.96 10.06 7.01
CA ASN A 103 1.93 9.39 6.16
C ASN A 103 1.30 8.13 5.54
N LEU A 104 0.39 8.34 4.60
CA LEU A 104 -0.40 7.28 4.00
C LEU A 104 0.41 6.43 3.02
N MET A 105 0.20 5.12 3.10
CA MET A 105 0.84 4.12 2.27
C MET A 105 -0.19 3.13 1.73
N PRO A 106 -0.21 2.87 0.41
CA PRO A 106 -1.14 1.93 -0.19
C PRO A 106 -0.65 0.49 -0.01
N ALA A 107 -1.54 -0.39 0.43
CA ALA A 107 -1.40 -1.83 0.30
C ALA A 107 -2.34 -2.32 -0.81
N PHE A 108 -1.85 -3.24 -1.64
CA PHE A 108 -2.55 -3.66 -2.85
C PHE A 108 -3.17 -5.05 -2.70
N TYR A 109 -4.40 -5.19 -3.21
CA TYR A 109 -4.97 -6.48 -3.59
C TYR A 109 -4.84 -6.62 -5.11
N ILE A 110 -4.44 -7.80 -5.58
CA ILE A 110 -4.14 -8.07 -6.99
C ILE A 110 -5.20 -9.03 -7.52
N ALA A 111 -5.75 -8.74 -8.69
CA ALA A 111 -6.68 -9.65 -9.36
C ALA A 111 -6.01 -10.98 -9.75
N GLU A 112 -6.77 -12.08 -9.73
CA GLU A 112 -6.28 -13.43 -10.08
C GLU A 112 -5.88 -13.61 -11.55
#